data_AF-A0A3D9H243-F1
#
_entry.id   AF-A0A3D9H243-F1
#
_cell.length_a   1.000
_cell.length_b   1.000
_cell.length_c   1.000
_cell.angle_alpha   90.00
_cell.angle_beta   90.00
_cell.angle_gamma   90.00
#
_symmetry.space_group_name_H-M   'P 1'
#
loop_
_entity.id
_entity.type
_entity.pdbx_description
1 polymer ?
#
loop_
_entity_poly.entity_id
_entity_poly.type
_entity_poly.pdbx_seq_one_letter_code
_entity_poly.pdbx_strand_id
1 'polypeptide(L)'
;MKFKIGDSVETIDDDISGIITKISENTITVEDSDGFDLQFDAKELMIAASGNSFANAIYDTDIEAVKREKEIKKRKNVTAVKPKERHTPKFEVDLHIHHLTKSSRGMSNFEMLNLQLDTARGQLEFAMRKRIPKIVFIHGVGEGVLRQELESLFGRYNNVQFYDADYKTYGLGATEVRILQNVEP
;
A
#
# COMPACT_ATOMS: atom_id res chain seq x y z
N MET A 1 29.74 8.39 -14.88
CA MET A 1 29.49 7.44 -16.00
C MET A 1 29.90 8.15 -17.28
N LYS A 2 30.58 7.48 -18.23
CA LYS A 2 30.93 8.09 -19.53
C LYS A 2 29.96 7.57 -20.58
N PHE A 3 29.14 8.45 -21.15
CA PHE A 3 28.26 8.14 -22.27
C PHE A 3 29.04 8.07 -23.58
N LYS A 4 28.60 7.23 -24.51
CA LYS A 4 29.13 7.14 -25.88
C LYS A 4 28.00 7.29 -26.90
N ILE A 5 28.35 7.81 -28.08
CA ILE A 5 27.44 7.88 -29.22
C ILE A 5 27.08 6.43 -29.61
N GLY A 6 25.78 6.15 -29.75
CA GLY A 6 25.23 4.82 -30.00
C GLY A 6 24.78 4.06 -28.75
N ASP A 7 25.01 4.58 -27.53
CA ASP A 7 24.47 3.97 -26.32
C ASP A 7 22.95 4.22 -26.24
N SER A 8 22.19 3.20 -25.85
CA SER A 8 20.79 3.35 -25.48
C SER A 8 20.70 3.96 -24.09
N VAL A 9 19.91 5.01 -23.94
CA VAL A 9 19.74 5.75 -22.69
C VAL A 9 18.26 6.02 -22.42
N GLU A 10 17.94 6.19 -21.14
CA GLU A 10 16.61 6.49 -20.63
C GLU A 10 16.71 7.67 -19.66
N THR A 11 15.70 8.55 -19.67
CA THR A 11 15.63 9.68 -18.75
C THR A 11 15.25 9.22 -17.33
N ILE A 12 15.74 9.91 -16.30
CA ILE A 12 15.46 9.56 -14.90
C ILE A 12 14.07 10.03 -14.46
N ASP A 13 13.64 11.19 -14.94
CA ASP A 13 12.42 11.86 -14.47
C ASP A 13 11.19 11.58 -15.37
N ASP A 14 11.42 11.28 -16.65
CA ASP A 14 10.38 11.01 -17.66
C ASP A 14 10.57 9.63 -18.33
N ASP A 15 9.53 9.10 -18.97
CA ASP A 15 9.53 7.79 -19.66
C ASP A 15 10.00 7.93 -21.13
N ILE A 16 11.15 8.60 -21.33
CA ILE A 16 11.75 8.85 -22.65
C ILE A 16 12.99 7.97 -22.80
N SER A 17 13.01 7.19 -23.87
CA SER A 17 14.13 6.29 -24.19
C SER A 17 14.63 6.56 -25.61
N GLY A 18 15.92 6.40 -25.83
CA GLY A 18 16.46 6.59 -27.18
C GLY A 18 17.95 6.32 -27.27
N ILE A 19 18.53 6.61 -28.43
CA ILE A 19 19.94 6.35 -28.74
C ILE A 19 20.69 7.67 -28.78
N ILE A 20 21.88 7.72 -28.15
CA ILE A 20 22.71 8.91 -28.21
C ILE A 20 23.24 9.12 -29.64
N THR A 21 22.85 10.23 -30.27
CA THR A 21 23.34 10.65 -31.59
C THR A 21 24.49 11.64 -31.51
N LYS A 22 24.54 12.46 -30.44
CA LYS A 22 25.57 13.49 -30.25
C LYS A 22 25.86 13.76 -28.77
N ILE A 23 27.12 14.03 -28.46
CA ILE A 23 27.56 14.44 -27.11
C ILE A 23 28.28 15.77 -27.24
N SER A 24 27.75 16.79 -26.58
CA SER A 24 28.41 18.08 -26.35
C SER A 24 28.73 18.21 -24.86
N GLU A 25 29.72 19.03 -24.48
CA GLU A 25 30.37 18.99 -23.16
C GLU A 25 29.44 18.81 -21.93
N ASN A 26 28.24 19.42 -21.93
CA ASN A 26 27.25 19.24 -20.87
C ASN A 26 25.89 18.66 -21.33
N THR A 27 25.66 18.51 -22.63
CA THR A 27 24.34 18.17 -23.19
C THR A 27 24.46 17.02 -24.18
N ILE A 28 23.59 16.03 -24.02
CA ILE A 28 23.55 14.82 -24.82
C ILE A 28 22.28 14.84 -25.67
N THR A 29 22.43 14.58 -26.96
CA THR A 29 21.32 14.46 -27.91
C THR A 29 20.95 12.98 -28.05
N VAL A 30 19.68 12.69 -27.85
CA VAL A 30 19.07 11.35 -27.82
C VAL A 30 17.98 11.31 -28.89
N GLU A 31 18.08 10.38 -29.82
CA GLU A 31 17.04 10.12 -30.83
C GLU A 31 16.08 9.04 -30.30
N ASP A 32 14.80 9.38 -30.18
CA ASP A 32 13.73 8.44 -29.80
C ASP A 32 13.35 7.52 -30.99
N SER A 33 12.64 6.44 -30.70
CA SER A 33 12.04 5.48 -31.63
C SER A 33 11.22 6.10 -32.78
N ASP A 34 10.64 7.29 -32.56
CA ASP A 34 9.90 8.05 -33.57
C ASP A 34 10.80 8.95 -34.45
N GLY A 35 12.11 8.96 -34.21
CA GLY A 35 13.11 9.71 -35.01
C GLY A 35 13.24 11.20 -34.63
N PHE A 36 12.86 11.56 -33.40
CA PHE A 36 13.02 12.92 -32.88
C PHE A 36 14.30 13.05 -32.05
N ASP A 37 15.10 14.08 -32.35
CA ASP A 37 16.28 14.46 -31.57
C ASP A 37 15.89 15.30 -30.33
N LEU A 38 16.11 14.76 -29.14
CA LEU A 38 15.86 15.39 -27.85
C LEU A 38 17.18 15.67 -27.12
N GLN A 39 17.27 16.77 -26.39
CA GLN A 39 18.49 17.18 -25.69
C GLN A 39 18.30 17.12 -24.18
N PHE A 40 19.20 16.42 -23.49
CA PHE A 40 19.16 16.23 -22.05
C PHE A 40 20.52 16.50 -21.41
N ASP A 41 20.51 16.85 -20.12
CA ASP A 41 21.74 16.99 -19.36
C ASP A 41 22.33 15.61 -19.02
N ALA A 42 23.65 15.50 -18.91
CA ALA A 42 24.30 14.21 -18.62
C ALA A 42 23.87 13.59 -17.27
N LYS A 43 23.27 14.38 -16.38
CA LYS A 43 22.74 13.94 -15.08
C LYS A 43 21.33 13.36 -15.16
N GLU A 44 20.60 13.67 -16.22
CA GLU A 44 19.20 13.28 -16.41
C GLU A 44 19.08 11.96 -17.18
N LEU A 45 20.19 11.44 -17.70
CA LEU A 45 20.24 10.23 -18.50
C LEU A 45 20.88 9.06 -17.73
N MET A 46 20.34 7.86 -17.94
CA MET A 46 20.89 6.60 -17.46
C MET A 46 21.07 5.64 -18.64
N ILE A 47 22.19 4.90 -18.68
CA ILE A 47 22.44 3.91 -19.74
C ILE A 47 21.49 2.72 -19.59
N ALA A 48 20.63 2.53 -20.59
CA ALA A 48 19.74 1.39 -20.74
C ALA A 48 20.55 0.19 -21.27
N ALA A 49 21.42 -0.38 -20.42
CA ALA A 49 22.24 -1.51 -20.82
C ALA A 49 21.40 -2.80 -20.91
N SER A 50 21.15 -3.25 -22.14
CA SER A 50 20.88 -4.67 -22.41
C SER A 50 22.12 -5.49 -22.06
N GLY A 51 22.09 -6.19 -20.91
CA GLY A 51 22.98 -7.31 -20.57
C GLY A 51 24.50 -7.08 -20.61
N ASN A 52 25.17 -7.25 -19.47
CA ASN A 52 26.63 -7.39 -19.33
C ASN A 52 27.51 -6.13 -19.41
N SER A 53 27.33 -5.14 -18.52
CA SER A 53 28.43 -4.19 -18.22
C SER A 53 28.53 -3.70 -16.77
N PHE A 54 27.69 -4.18 -15.85
CA PHE A 54 27.78 -3.81 -14.43
C PHE A 54 28.76 -4.67 -13.61
N ALA A 55 29.41 -5.66 -14.20
CA ALA A 55 30.27 -6.60 -13.46
C ALA A 55 31.67 -6.06 -13.14
N ASN A 56 32.19 -5.06 -13.86
CA ASN A 56 33.61 -4.66 -13.74
C ASN A 56 33.88 -3.38 -12.93
N ALA A 57 32.84 -2.70 -12.43
CA ALA A 57 33.02 -1.48 -11.63
C ALA A 57 32.88 -1.70 -10.11
N ILE A 58 32.66 -2.95 -9.66
CA ILE A 58 32.50 -3.31 -8.23
C ILE A 58 33.57 -4.33 -7.80
N TYR A 59 34.76 -4.30 -8.37
CA TYR A 59 35.87 -5.17 -7.97
C TYR A 59 37.03 -4.44 -7.28
N ASP A 60 36.93 -3.14 -7.01
CA ASP A 60 38.05 -2.38 -6.43
C ASP A 60 37.68 -1.53 -5.23
N THR A 61 36.79 -2.03 -4.37
CA THR A 61 36.73 -1.48 -3.00
C THR A 61 36.37 -2.58 -2.03
N ASP A 62 37.40 -3.09 -1.36
CA ASP A 62 37.40 -3.64 -0.01
C ASP A 62 36.04 -4.00 0.61
N ILE A 63 35.63 -5.26 0.45
CA ILE A 63 34.57 -5.85 1.29
C ILE A 63 34.99 -7.25 1.78
N GLU A 64 36.17 -7.34 2.40
CA GLU A 64 36.40 -8.38 3.43
C GLU A 64 35.67 -8.05 4.74
N ALA A 65 35.11 -6.84 4.88
CA ALA A 65 34.40 -6.38 6.08
C ALA A 65 32.94 -6.87 6.22
N VAL A 66 32.23 -7.26 5.14
CA VAL A 66 30.79 -7.62 5.21
C VAL A 66 30.56 -9.14 5.32
N LYS A 67 31.61 -9.97 5.34
CA LYS A 67 31.49 -11.43 5.59
C LYS A 67 30.99 -11.80 7.00
N ARG A 68 30.79 -10.83 7.91
CA ARG A 68 30.29 -11.08 9.29
C ARG A 68 28.80 -10.82 9.53
N GLU A 69 28.01 -10.47 8.52
CA GLU A 69 26.57 -10.17 8.72
C GLU A 69 25.62 -11.01 7.86
N LYS A 70 26.09 -12.17 7.39
CA LYS A 70 25.37 -13.07 6.48
C LYS A 70 24.53 -14.15 7.20
N GLU A 71 23.84 -13.79 8.29
CA GLU A 71 22.87 -14.69 8.96
C GLU A 71 21.39 -14.31 8.79
N ILE A 72 21.04 -13.28 8.02
CA ILE A 72 19.62 -12.88 7.92
C ILE A 72 18.99 -13.28 6.58
N LYS A 73 18.46 -14.52 6.60
CA LYS A 73 17.22 -15.02 5.98
C LYS A 73 17.00 -14.76 4.48
N LYS A 74 17.06 -15.86 3.72
CA LYS A 74 16.48 -16.03 2.37
C LYS A 74 15.12 -15.34 2.25
N ARG A 75 15.02 -14.29 1.44
CA ARG A 75 13.74 -13.68 1.06
C ARG A 75 12.95 -14.68 0.22
N LYS A 76 11.82 -15.14 0.77
CA LYS A 76 10.84 -15.95 0.03
C LYS A 76 10.28 -15.12 -1.13
N ASN A 77 10.16 -15.73 -2.31
CA ASN A 77 9.45 -15.19 -3.46
C ASN A 77 8.04 -14.73 -3.03
N VAL A 78 7.78 -13.42 -3.08
CA VAL A 78 6.42 -12.90 -2.91
C VAL A 78 5.83 -12.76 -4.30
N THR A 79 4.90 -13.66 -4.64
CA THR A 79 4.07 -13.58 -5.84
C THR A 79 3.39 -12.22 -5.93
N ALA A 80 3.52 -11.54 -7.07
CA ALA A 80 2.86 -10.27 -7.34
C ALA A 80 1.34 -10.42 -7.21
N VAL A 81 0.79 -9.77 -6.19
CA VAL A 81 -0.65 -9.72 -5.87
C VAL A 81 -1.38 -8.95 -6.98
N LYS A 82 -2.49 -9.51 -7.50
CA LYS A 82 -3.26 -8.92 -8.61
C LYS A 82 -3.86 -7.56 -8.19
N PRO A 83 -4.02 -6.58 -9.10
CA PRO A 83 -4.55 -5.24 -8.76
C PRO A 83 -5.90 -5.24 -8.02
N LYS A 84 -6.77 -6.24 -8.25
CA LYS A 84 -8.05 -6.41 -7.54
C LYS A 84 -7.91 -6.66 -6.03
N GLU A 85 -6.80 -7.24 -5.59
CA GLU A 85 -6.54 -7.53 -4.16
C GLU A 85 -5.91 -6.32 -3.43
N ARG A 86 -5.55 -5.24 -4.14
CA ARG A 86 -5.09 -3.99 -3.48
C ARG A 86 -6.22 -3.21 -2.84
N HIS A 87 -7.46 -3.37 -3.31
CA HIS A 87 -8.63 -2.62 -2.84
C HIS A 87 -9.49 -3.36 -1.81
N THR A 88 -9.21 -4.64 -1.53
CA THR A 88 -9.86 -5.36 -0.44
C THR A 88 -9.34 -4.80 0.89
N PRO A 89 -10.23 -4.34 1.79
CA PRO A 89 -9.81 -3.98 3.14
C PRO A 89 -9.19 -5.22 3.79
N LYS A 90 -7.92 -5.13 4.18
CA LYS A 90 -7.21 -6.26 4.83
C LYS A 90 -7.65 -6.48 6.28
N PHE A 91 -8.57 -5.67 6.77
CA PHE A 91 -9.01 -5.68 8.15
C PHE A 91 -10.55 -5.61 8.21
N GLU A 92 -11.14 -6.77 8.47
CA GLU A 92 -12.58 -6.98 8.64
C GLU A 92 -12.82 -7.48 10.05
N VAL A 93 -13.91 -7.04 10.65
CA VAL A 93 -14.33 -7.43 11.99
C VAL A 93 -15.78 -7.89 11.92
N ASP A 94 -16.01 -9.18 12.15
CA ASP A 94 -17.35 -9.73 12.28
C ASP A 94 -17.87 -9.49 13.70
N LEU A 95 -18.95 -8.73 13.81
CA LEU A 95 -19.63 -8.39 15.05
C LEU A 95 -20.82 -9.30 15.34
N HIS A 96 -21.14 -10.31 14.54
CA HIS A 96 -22.18 -11.26 14.89
C HIS A 96 -21.84 -11.96 16.21
N ILE A 97 -22.80 -12.06 17.13
CA ILE A 97 -22.57 -12.54 18.51
C ILE A 97 -21.84 -13.89 18.59
N HIS A 98 -22.11 -14.79 17.62
CA HIS A 98 -21.48 -16.11 17.53
C HIS A 98 -19.97 -16.07 17.30
N HIS A 99 -19.44 -14.96 16.78
CA HIS A 99 -18.00 -14.73 16.59
C HIS A 99 -17.35 -14.11 17.84
N LEU A 100 -18.15 -13.52 18.74
CA LEU A 100 -17.68 -12.80 19.92
C LEU A 100 -17.70 -13.64 21.19
N THR A 101 -18.58 -14.64 21.26
CA THR A 101 -18.68 -15.55 22.42
C THR A 101 -19.00 -16.97 21.98
N LYS A 102 -18.52 -17.95 22.76
CA LYS A 102 -18.82 -19.38 22.56
C LYS A 102 -20.29 -19.71 22.81
N SER A 103 -20.98 -18.92 23.63
CA SER A 103 -22.40 -19.08 23.95
C SER A 103 -23.01 -17.73 24.27
N SER A 104 -24.12 -17.41 23.60
CA SER A 104 -25.00 -16.28 23.90
C SER A 104 -26.20 -16.67 24.76
N ARG A 105 -26.31 -17.95 25.15
CA ARG A 105 -27.45 -18.46 25.91
C ARG A 105 -27.52 -17.80 27.28
N GLY A 106 -28.63 -17.11 27.54
CA GLY A 106 -28.87 -16.39 28.79
C GLY A 106 -28.44 -14.93 28.77
N MET A 107 -27.81 -14.45 27.70
CA MET A 107 -27.56 -13.02 27.52
C MET A 107 -28.85 -12.31 27.12
N SER A 108 -29.09 -11.16 27.72
CA SER A 108 -30.09 -10.21 27.23
C SER A 108 -29.64 -9.57 25.91
N ASN A 109 -30.60 -9.03 25.15
CA ASN A 109 -30.28 -8.28 23.92
C ASN A 109 -29.36 -7.08 24.21
N PHE A 110 -29.53 -6.43 25.36
CA PHE A 110 -28.68 -5.33 25.79
C PHE A 110 -27.23 -5.78 26.05
N GLU A 111 -27.03 -6.91 26.72
CA GLU A 111 -25.69 -7.47 26.95
C GLU A 111 -25.01 -7.88 25.63
N MET A 112 -25.77 -8.50 24.71
CA MET A 112 -25.24 -8.85 23.39
C MET A 112 -24.81 -7.59 22.63
N LEU A 113 -25.67 -6.57 22.58
CA LEU A 113 -25.39 -5.31 21.92
C LEU A 113 -24.15 -4.63 22.51
N ASN A 114 -24.03 -4.54 23.83
CA ASN A 114 -22.86 -3.95 24.48
C ASN A 114 -21.58 -4.72 24.15
N LEU A 115 -21.60 -6.05 24.17
CA LEU A 115 -20.44 -6.86 23.79
C LEU A 115 -19.99 -6.56 22.35
N GLN A 116 -20.95 -6.39 21.43
CA GLN A 116 -20.68 -6.03 20.05
C GLN A 116 -20.07 -4.63 19.94
N LEU A 117 -20.61 -3.64 20.65
CA LEU A 117 -20.12 -2.26 20.64
C LEU A 117 -18.74 -2.11 21.29
N ASP A 118 -18.51 -2.80 22.41
CA ASP A 118 -17.22 -2.80 23.09
C ASP A 118 -16.15 -3.46 22.22
N THR A 119 -16.50 -4.54 21.52
CA THR A 119 -15.63 -5.17 20.52
C THR A 119 -15.33 -4.19 19.39
N ALA A 120 -16.35 -3.52 18.83
CA ALA A 120 -16.18 -2.57 17.75
C ALA A 120 -15.25 -1.41 18.15
N ARG A 121 -15.43 -0.86 19.36
CA ARG A 121 -14.55 0.17 19.93
C ARG A 121 -13.10 -0.32 20.02
N GLY A 122 -12.88 -1.47 20.65
CA GLY A 122 -11.54 -2.00 20.86
C GLY A 122 -10.81 -2.26 19.54
N GLN A 123 -11.53 -2.74 18.51
CA GLN A 123 -10.97 -2.97 17.18
C GLN A 123 -10.69 -1.68 16.43
N LEU A 124 -11.56 -0.67 16.54
CA LEU A 124 -11.32 0.65 15.98
C LEU A 124 -10.06 1.28 16.59
N GLU A 125 -9.96 1.30 17.91
CA GLU A 125 -8.78 1.83 18.61
C GLU A 125 -7.52 1.04 18.26
N PHE A 126 -7.62 -0.28 18.14
CA PHE A 126 -6.52 -1.11 17.67
C PHE A 126 -6.07 -0.71 16.27
N ALA A 127 -7.01 -0.53 15.34
CA ALA A 127 -6.73 -0.08 13.98
C ALA A 127 -6.06 1.30 13.96
N MET A 128 -6.54 2.24 14.79
CA MET A 128 -5.93 3.57 14.94
C MET A 128 -4.48 3.47 15.43
N ARG A 129 -4.24 2.71 16.51
CA ARG A 129 -2.88 2.51 17.07
C ARG A 129 -1.93 1.85 16.07
N LYS A 130 -2.45 0.93 15.25
CA LYS A 130 -1.68 0.24 14.21
C LYS A 130 -1.59 1.00 12.90
N ARG A 131 -2.17 2.21 12.82
CA ARG A 131 -2.25 3.03 11.61
C ARG A 131 -2.83 2.27 10.43
N ILE A 132 -3.82 1.43 10.69
CA ILE A 132 -4.58 0.74 9.66
C ILE A 132 -5.55 1.78 9.08
N PRO A 133 -5.44 2.13 7.79
CA PRO A 133 -6.20 3.26 7.23
C PRO A 133 -7.69 2.94 7.01
N LYS A 134 -8.03 1.65 6.96
CA LYS A 134 -9.35 1.17 6.56
C LYS A 134 -9.72 -0.12 7.30
N ILE A 135 -10.94 -0.16 7.83
CA ILE A 135 -11.54 -1.31 8.51
C ILE A 135 -13.00 -1.47 8.08
N VAL A 136 -13.49 -2.70 7.98
CA VAL A 136 -14.92 -2.98 7.72
C VAL A 136 -15.50 -3.73 8.90
N PHE A 137 -16.60 -3.23 9.45
CA PHE A 137 -17.38 -3.88 10.50
C PHE A 137 -18.60 -4.56 9.89
N ILE A 138 -18.69 -5.88 10.05
CA ILE A 138 -19.80 -6.70 9.56
C ILE A 138 -20.75 -6.93 10.73
N HIS A 139 -21.95 -6.34 10.68
CA HIS A 139 -22.91 -6.36 11.79
C HIS A 139 -24.25 -7.01 11.43
N GLY A 140 -24.46 -7.31 10.15
CA GLY A 140 -25.69 -7.91 9.63
C GLY A 140 -26.78 -6.86 9.34
N VAL A 141 -27.91 -7.31 8.78
CA VAL A 141 -28.99 -6.39 8.37
C VAL A 141 -29.92 -6.06 9.55
N GLY A 142 -30.34 -7.10 10.28
CA GLY A 142 -31.11 -7.00 11.54
C GLY A 142 -32.25 -5.98 11.55
N GLU A 143 -32.54 -5.45 12.74
CA GLU A 143 -33.46 -4.32 12.95
C GLU A 143 -32.77 -2.96 12.81
N GLY A 144 -31.45 -2.94 12.52
CA GLY A 144 -30.65 -1.71 12.40
C GLY A 144 -30.18 -1.10 13.72
N VAL A 145 -30.51 -1.67 14.88
CA VAL A 145 -30.09 -1.15 16.20
C VAL A 145 -28.57 -1.09 16.33
N LEU A 146 -27.87 -2.18 16.02
CA LEU A 146 -26.41 -2.23 16.10
C LEU A 146 -25.75 -1.24 15.13
N ARG A 147 -26.29 -1.09 13.92
CA ARG A 147 -25.82 -0.09 12.94
C ARG A 147 -25.88 1.32 13.52
N GLN A 148 -27.02 1.71 14.07
CA GLN A 148 -27.23 3.06 14.59
C GLN A 148 -26.32 3.38 15.80
N GLU A 149 -26.10 2.39 16.66
CA GLU A 149 -25.15 2.51 17.78
C GLU A 149 -23.69 2.59 17.28
N LEU A 150 -23.33 1.85 16.23
CA LEU A 150 -22.00 1.95 15.59
C LEU A 150 -21.78 3.33 14.97
N GLU A 151 -22.76 3.88 14.27
CA GLU A 151 -22.69 5.26 13.72
C GLU A 151 -22.47 6.28 14.85
N SER A 152 -23.21 6.12 15.95
CA SER A 152 -23.05 6.96 17.16
C SER A 152 -21.69 6.78 17.85
N LEU A 153 -21.11 5.59 17.78
CA LEU A 153 -19.77 5.30 18.31
C LEU A 153 -18.69 5.92 17.44
N PHE A 154 -18.74 5.72 16.12
CA PHE A 154 -17.76 6.25 15.17
C PHE A 154 -17.79 7.77 15.10
N GLY A 155 -18.97 8.39 15.19
CA GLY A 155 -19.14 9.85 15.19
C GLY A 155 -18.48 10.57 16.37
N ARG A 156 -18.03 9.85 17.41
CA ARG A 156 -17.27 10.43 18.54
C ARG A 156 -15.79 10.65 18.22
N TYR A 157 -15.30 10.12 17.10
CA TYR A 157 -13.89 10.21 16.71
C TYR A 157 -13.72 11.21 15.56
N ASN A 158 -13.03 12.32 15.84
CA ASN A 158 -12.83 13.40 14.86
C ASN A 158 -12.01 12.96 13.63
N ASN A 159 -11.21 11.91 13.77
CA ASN A 159 -10.33 11.40 12.73
C ASN A 159 -10.87 10.14 12.04
N VAL A 160 -12.17 9.93 12.11
CA VAL A 160 -12.85 8.77 11.54
C VAL A 160 -13.92 9.25 10.55
N GLN A 161 -13.93 8.63 9.37
CA GLN A 161 -15.02 8.74 8.41
C GLN A 161 -15.64 7.36 8.22
N PHE A 162 -16.96 7.27 8.11
CA PHE A 162 -17.64 6.00 7.92
C PHE A 162 -18.74 6.08 6.87
N TYR A 163 -18.93 4.99 6.14
CA TYR A 163 -19.86 4.85 5.03
C TYR A 163 -20.42 3.41 5.02
N ASP A 164 -21.50 3.19 4.28
CA ASP A 164 -21.93 1.83 3.97
C ASP A 164 -20.82 1.12 3.17
N ALA A 165 -20.53 -0.14 3.50
CA ALA A 165 -19.52 -0.93 2.81
C ALA A 165 -19.96 -1.30 1.39
N ASP A 166 -19.04 -1.87 0.60
CA ASP A 166 -19.33 -2.32 -0.77
C ASP A 166 -20.53 -3.28 -0.81
N TYR A 167 -21.61 -2.84 -1.48
CA TYR A 167 -22.87 -3.58 -1.54
C TYR A 167 -22.73 -4.95 -2.21
N LYS A 168 -21.85 -5.08 -3.21
CA LYS A 168 -21.64 -6.35 -3.91
C LYS A 168 -21.00 -7.40 -3.01
N THR A 169 -20.17 -6.96 -2.07
CA THR A 169 -19.41 -7.84 -1.17
C THR A 169 -20.17 -8.13 0.11
N TYR A 170 -20.81 -7.13 0.72
CA TYR A 170 -21.39 -7.24 2.07
C TYR A 170 -22.90 -6.95 2.14
N GLY A 171 -23.53 -6.55 1.03
CA GLY A 171 -24.91 -6.07 1.04
C GLY A 171 -25.08 -4.84 1.94
N LEU A 172 -26.18 -4.78 2.70
CA LEU A 172 -26.51 -3.68 3.62
C LEU A 172 -25.99 -3.91 5.06
N GLY A 173 -25.27 -5.01 5.30
CA GLY A 173 -24.94 -5.48 6.65
C GLY A 173 -23.54 -5.11 7.15
N ALA A 174 -22.88 -4.14 6.54
CA ALA A 174 -21.53 -3.75 6.92
C ALA A 174 -21.24 -2.26 6.74
N THR A 175 -20.37 -1.75 7.60
CA THR A 175 -19.94 -0.34 7.64
C THR A 175 -18.44 -0.26 7.40
N GLU A 176 -18.04 0.48 6.38
CA GLU A 176 -16.64 0.81 6.10
C GLU A 176 -16.25 2.03 6.93
N VAL A 177 -15.12 1.92 7.63
CA VAL A 177 -14.56 2.99 8.44
C VAL A 177 -13.15 3.30 7.95
N ARG A 178 -12.90 4.57 7.64
CA ARG A 178 -11.62 5.13 7.22
C ARG A 178 -11.04 5.97 8.35
N ILE A 179 -9.79 5.69 8.70
CA ILE A 179 -9.07 6.38 9.77
C ILE A 179 -8.10 7.37 9.13
N LEU A 180 -8.34 8.65 9.38
CA LEU A 180 -7.50 9.76 8.94
C LEU A 180 -6.29 9.87 9.87
N GLN A 181 -5.08 9.88 9.31
CA GLN A 181 -3.83 9.88 10.07
C GLN A 181 -3.29 11.29 10.36
N ASN A 182 -3.82 12.32 9.69
CA ASN A 182 -3.29 13.70 9.73
C ASN A 182 -4.32 14.72 10.24
N VAL A 183 -5.17 14.35 11.20
CA VAL A 183 -6.11 15.32 11.78
C VAL A 183 -5.35 16.10 12.85
N GLU A 184 -5.16 17.40 12.60
CA GLU A 184 -4.60 18.31 13.61
C GLU A 184 -5.50 18.29 14.87
N PRO A 185 -4.90 18.31 16.08
CA PRO A 185 -5.61 18.12 17.34
C PRO A 185 -6.64 19.21 17.66
#